data_AF-W6RCL6-F1
#
_entry.id   AF-W6RCL6-F1
#
_cell.length_a   1.000
_cell.length_b   1.000
_cell.length_c   1.000
_cell.angle_alpha   90.00
_cell.angle_beta   90.00
_cell.angle_gamma   90.00
#
_symmetry.space_group_name_H-M   'P 1'
#
loop_
_entity.id
_entity.type
_entity.pdbx_description
1 polymer ?
#
loop_
_entity_poly.entity_id
_entity_poly.type
_entity_poly.pdbx_seq_one_letter_code
_entity_poly.pdbx_strand_id
1 'polypeptide(L)'
;MLVDWLIYGLLVFGAAKLLNVTAFKQKSASRLAAWSLTILMFIVSVVALSVLKVLRYQAISDSVGVPISPQNPLDMGGAFVFAWLFFSFLNRQEKKQPPSAGGEQ
;
A
#
# COMPACT_ATOMS: atom_id res chain seq x y z
N MET A 1 -7.40 15.20 -1.16
CA MET A 1 -7.02 13.79 -0.91
C MET A 1 -6.61 13.05 -2.16
N LEU A 2 -7.35 13.13 -3.27
CA LEU A 2 -7.08 12.35 -4.48
C LEU A 2 -5.67 12.55 -5.06
N VAL A 3 -5.17 13.80 -5.11
CA VAL A 3 -3.79 14.08 -5.56
C VAL A 3 -2.74 13.44 -4.64
N ASP A 4 -2.93 13.47 -3.31
CA ASP A 4 -1.99 12.83 -2.38
C ASP A 4 -2.00 11.32 -2.55
N TRP A 5 -3.18 10.76 -2.80
CA TRP A 5 -3.36 9.33 -3.06
C TRP A 5 -2.68 8.90 -4.35
N LEU A 6 -2.72 9.72 -5.40
CA LEU A 6 -1.99 9.45 -6.64
C LEU A 6 -0.47 9.48 -6.43
N ILE A 7 0.04 10.52 -5.75
CA ILE A 7 1.47 10.64 -5.44
C ILE A 7 1.92 9.48 -4.57
N TYR A 8 1.17 9.18 -3.50
CA TYR A 8 1.47 8.09 -2.59
C TYR A 8 1.38 6.72 -3.28
N GLY A 9 0.39 6.52 -4.14
CA GLY A 9 0.26 5.33 -4.97
C GLY A 9 1.45 5.11 -5.90
N LEU A 10 1.99 6.18 -6.48
CA LEU A 10 3.22 6.11 -7.28
C LEU A 10 4.42 5.67 -6.44
N LEU A 11 4.53 6.17 -5.20
CA LEU A 11 5.58 5.74 -4.26
C LEU A 11 5.44 4.27 -3.88
N VAL A 12 4.23 3.82 -3.58
CA VAL A 12 3.91 2.42 -3.26
C VAL A 12 4.27 1.51 -4.44
N PHE A 13 3.87 1.89 -5.65
CA PHE A 13 4.23 1.18 -6.87
C PHE A 13 5.74 1.14 -7.10
N GLY A 14 6.42 2.28 -6.92
CA GLY A 14 7.87 2.39 -7.03
C GLY A 14 8.58 1.46 -6.04
N ALA A 15 8.13 1.41 -4.79
CA ALA A 15 8.68 0.52 -3.77
C ALA A 15 8.48 -0.96 -4.13
N ALA A 16 7.28 -1.35 -4.57
CA ALA A 16 7.01 -2.71 -5.04
C ALA A 16 7.90 -3.08 -6.23
N LYS A 17 8.01 -2.19 -7.23
CA LYS A 17 8.87 -2.39 -8.41
C LYS A 17 10.34 -2.52 -8.01
N LEU A 18 10.82 -1.66 -7.11
CA LEU A 18 12.19 -1.71 -6.61
C LEU A 18 12.48 -3.04 -5.93
N LEU A 19 11.61 -3.50 -5.04
CA LEU A 19 11.73 -4.80 -4.38
C LEU A 19 11.70 -5.96 -5.40
N ASN A 20 10.86 -5.87 -6.42
CA ASN A 20 10.79 -6.88 -7.47
C ASN A 20 12.09 -6.98 -8.30
N VAL A 21 12.70 -5.85 -8.65
CA VAL A 21 13.93 -5.86 -9.46
C VAL A 21 15.21 -6.08 -8.63
N THR A 22 15.14 -5.94 -7.31
CA THR A 22 16.27 -6.13 -6.39
C THR A 22 16.15 -7.45 -5.62
N ALA A 23 15.30 -7.49 -4.59
CA ALA A 23 15.17 -8.60 -3.67
C ALA A 23 14.48 -9.84 -4.28
N PHE A 24 13.55 -9.63 -5.22
CA PHE A 24 12.76 -10.72 -5.84
C PHE A 24 13.04 -10.93 -7.33
N LYS A 25 14.24 -10.52 -7.80
CA LYS A 25 14.64 -10.63 -9.21
C LYS A 25 14.78 -12.08 -9.67
N GLN A 26 15.44 -12.91 -8.86
CA GLN A 26 15.71 -14.31 -9.20
C GLN A 26 14.71 -15.28 -8.58
N LYS A 27 14.16 -14.96 -7.41
CA LYS A 27 13.23 -15.82 -6.68
C LYS A 27 12.08 -14.97 -6.16
N SER A 28 10.86 -15.34 -6.54
CA SER A 28 9.65 -14.67 -6.06
C SER A 28 9.55 -14.77 -4.53
N ALA A 29 9.00 -13.72 -3.93
CA ALA A 29 8.79 -13.63 -2.49
C ALA A 29 8.01 -14.86 -1.98
N SER A 30 8.51 -15.47 -0.90
CA SER A 30 7.75 -16.50 -0.20
C SER A 30 6.44 -15.90 0.33
N ARG A 31 5.43 -16.74 0.60
CA ARG A 31 4.15 -16.25 1.12
C ARG A 31 4.33 -15.48 2.43
N LEU A 32 5.16 -15.99 3.34
CA LEU A 32 5.50 -15.31 4.59
C LEU A 32 6.15 -13.95 4.32
N ALA A 33 7.14 -13.88 3.43
CA ALA A 33 7.79 -12.62 3.10
C ALA A 33 6.82 -11.61 2.49
N ALA A 34 5.95 -12.04 1.57
CA ALA A 34 4.97 -11.18 0.92
C ALA A 34 3.95 -10.62 1.93
N TRP A 35 3.44 -11.45 2.84
CA TRP A 35 2.54 -11.01 3.91
C TRP A 35 3.24 -10.08 4.90
N SER A 36 4.45 -10.41 5.36
CA SER A 36 5.21 -9.55 6.28
C SER A 36 5.50 -8.19 5.68
N LEU A 37 5.94 -8.13 4.41
CA LEU A 37 6.17 -6.86 3.70
C LEU A 37 4.87 -6.07 3.51
N THR A 38 3.74 -6.75 3.29
CA THR A 38 2.44 -6.09 3.15
C THR A 38 1.95 -5.49 4.46
N ILE A 39 2.12 -6.20 5.58
CA ILE A 39 1.78 -5.69 6.91
C ILE A 39 2.66 -4.48 7.24
N LEU A 40 3.96 -4.57 6.97
CA LEU A 40 4.88 -3.43 7.13
C LEU A 40 4.42 -2.25 6.27
N MET A 41 4.06 -2.50 5.01
CA MET A 41 3.59 -1.45 4.11
C MET A 41 2.28 -0.83 4.58
N PHE A 42 1.36 -1.62 5.14
CA PHE A 42 0.13 -1.12 5.75
C PHE A 42 0.45 -0.15 6.89
N ILE A 43 1.33 -0.53 7.83
CA ILE A 43 1.70 0.33 8.96
C ILE A 43 2.33 1.63 8.46
N VAL A 44 3.28 1.55 7.53
CA VAL A 44 3.91 2.73 6.91
C VAL A 44 2.87 3.61 6.22
N SER A 45 1.88 3.01 5.55
CA SER A 45 0.79 3.73 4.87
C SER A 45 -0.14 4.43 5.86
N VAL A 46 -0.49 3.79 6.98
CA VAL A 46 -1.27 4.44 8.04
C VAL A 46 -0.54 5.70 8.51
N VAL A 47 0.74 5.59 8.85
CA VAL A 47 1.52 6.73 9.35
C VAL A 47 1.63 7.83 8.29
N ALA A 48 2.06 7.48 7.07
CA ALA A 48 2.28 8.46 6.01
C ALA A 48 1.00 9.21 5.61
N LEU A 49 -0.11 8.50 5.41
CA LEU A 49 -1.38 9.13 5.04
C LEU A 49 -1.97 9.95 6.17
N SER A 50 -1.81 9.51 7.43
CA SER A 50 -2.27 10.28 8.58
C SER A 50 -1.50 11.59 8.73
N VAL A 51 -0.18 11.57 8.54
CA VAL A 51 0.66 12.78 8.53
C VAL A 51 0.29 13.69 7.38
N LEU A 52 0.15 13.16 6.15
CA LEU A 52 -0.28 13.94 4.99
C LEU A 52 -1.64 14.61 5.21
N LYS A 53 -2.58 13.89 5.81
CA LYS A 53 -3.91 14.40 6.16
C LYS A 53 -3.81 15.55 7.15
N VAL A 54 -3.04 15.40 8.22
CA VAL A 54 -2.83 16.47 9.21
C VAL A 54 -2.20 17.71 8.57
N LEU A 55 -1.11 17.54 7.81
CA LEU A 55 -0.43 18.65 7.14
C LEU A 55 -1.34 19.39 6.16
N ARG A 56 -2.15 18.65 5.40
CA ARG A 56 -3.13 19.25 4.48
C ARG A 56 -4.19 20.05 5.23
N TYR A 57 -4.72 19.52 6.33
CA TYR A 57 -5.72 20.22 7.14
C TYR A 57 -5.14 21.48 7.79
N GLN A 58 -3.88 21.43 8.27
CA GLN A 58 -3.17 22.60 8.77
C GLN A 58 -2.99 23.66 7.68
N ALA A 59 -2.52 23.28 6.50
CA ALA A 59 -2.35 24.22 5.39
C ALA A 59 -3.68 24.87 4.97
N ILE A 60 -4.79 24.13 4.99
CA ILE A 60 -6.12 24.68 4.72
C ILE A 60 -6.53 25.63 5.84
N SER A 61 -6.40 25.21 7.10
CA SER A 61 -6.69 26.01 8.30
C SER A 61 -5.97 27.37 8.27
N ASP A 62 -4.66 27.36 7.94
CA ASP A 62 -3.86 28.58 7.82
C ASP A 62 -4.32 29.45 6.65
N SER A 63 -4.72 28.83 5.52
CA SER A 63 -5.18 29.57 4.34
C SER A 63 -6.54 30.27 4.53
N VAL A 64 -7.41 29.74 5.39
CA VAL A 64 -8.75 30.31 5.65
C VAL A 64 -8.86 31.03 7.00
N GLY A 65 -7.82 30.98 7.83
CA GLY A 65 -7.78 31.63 9.15
C GLY A 65 -8.73 31.02 10.19
N VAL A 66 -9.22 29.80 9.96
CA VAL A 66 -10.16 29.09 10.85
C VAL A 66 -9.55 27.74 11.24
N PRO A 67 -9.55 27.36 12.52
CA PRO A 67 -9.03 26.07 12.96
C PRO A 67 -9.87 24.91 12.40
N ILE A 68 -9.32 24.20 11.40
CA ILE A 68 -9.95 23.02 10.80
C ILE A 68 -9.12 21.79 11.16
N SER A 69 -9.73 20.86 11.91
CA SER A 69 -9.12 19.58 12.28
C SER A 69 -9.85 18.40 11.63
N PRO A 70 -9.13 17.34 11.22
CA PRO A 70 -9.76 16.15 10.69
C PRO A 70 -10.51 15.40 11.80
N GLN A 71 -11.75 14.98 11.51
CA GLN A 71 -12.59 14.23 12.46
C GLN A 71 -11.98 12.87 12.84
N ASN A 72 -11.27 12.24 11.90
CA ASN A 72 -10.42 11.08 12.16
C ASN A 72 -9.04 11.34 11.51
N PRO A 73 -7.97 11.54 12.30
CA PRO A 73 -6.64 11.77 11.76
C PRO A 73 -6.02 10.51 11.16
N LEU A 74 -6.46 9.32 11.58
CA LEU A 74 -5.92 8.05 11.11
C LEU A 74 -6.59 7.61 9.80
N ASP A 75 -5.79 7.43 8.75
CA ASP A 75 -6.28 6.95 7.44
C ASP A 75 -6.03 5.43 7.26
N MET A 76 -6.79 4.63 8.01
CA MET A 76 -6.72 3.16 7.90
C MET A 76 -7.29 2.65 6.56
N GLY A 77 -8.30 3.32 6.02
CA GLY A 77 -8.93 2.93 4.75
C GLY A 77 -8.00 3.10 3.56
N GLY A 78 -7.35 4.26 3.45
CA GLY A 78 -6.32 4.48 2.44
C GLY A 78 -5.15 3.52 2.60
N ALA A 79 -4.68 3.31 3.83
CA ALA A 79 -3.61 2.37 4.10
C ALA A 79 -3.92 0.95 3.65
N PHE A 80 -5.17 0.49 3.84
CA PHE A 80 -5.62 -0.82 3.36
C PHE A 80 -5.55 -0.91 1.83
N VAL A 81 -6.03 0.10 1.13
CA VAL A 81 -5.99 0.17 -0.35
C VAL A 81 -4.54 0.09 -0.85
N PHE A 82 -3.62 0.87 -0.27
CA PHE A 82 -2.23 0.87 -0.71
C PHE A 82 -1.47 -0.41 -0.32
N ALA A 83 -1.76 -1.00 0.84
CA ALA A 83 -1.22 -2.31 1.19
C ALA A 83 -1.70 -3.39 0.22
N TRP A 84 -2.98 -3.36 -0.18
CA TRP A 84 -3.53 -4.27 -1.18
C TRP A 84 -2.86 -4.09 -2.55
N LEU A 85 -2.70 -2.84 -3.00
CA LEU A 85 -1.99 -2.53 -4.25
C LEU A 85 -0.54 -3.00 -4.20
N PHE A 86 0.18 -2.69 -3.12
CA PHE A 86 1.54 -3.14 -2.90
C PHE A 86 1.65 -4.66 -3.01
N PHE A 87 0.79 -5.38 -2.28
CA PHE A 87 0.77 -6.83 -2.29
C PHE A 87 0.52 -7.37 -3.70
N SER A 88 -0.41 -6.76 -4.44
CA SER A 88 -0.77 -7.13 -5.81
C SER A 88 0.37 -6.94 -6.81
N PHE A 89 1.20 -5.91 -6.63
CA PHE A 89 2.35 -5.67 -7.49
C PHE A 89 3.60 -6.44 -7.08
N LEU A 90 3.68 -6.98 -5.85
CA LEU A 90 4.83 -7.73 -5.38
C LEU A 90 4.95 -9.07 -6.12
N ASN A 91 6.13 -9.38 -6.66
CA ASN A 91 6.44 -10.66 -7.28
C ASN A 91 6.51 -11.75 -6.20
N ARG A 92 5.40 -12.46 -6.01
CA ARG A 92 5.19 -13.45 -4.96
C ARG A 92 4.92 -14.82 -5.54
N GLN A 93 5.27 -15.87 -4.81
CA GLN A 93 4.97 -17.23 -5.21
C GLN A 93 3.46 -17.46 -5.23
N GLU A 94 2.93 -17.81 -6.40
CA GLU A 94 1.53 -18.21 -6.54
C GLU A 94 1.28 -19.55 -5.83
N LYS A 95 0.02 -19.74 -5.41
CA LYS A 95 -0.42 -21.06 -4.93
C LYS A 95 -0.34 -21.98 -6.15
N LYS A 96 0.59 -22.95 -6.16
CA LYS A 96 0.51 -24.08 -7.10
C LYS A 96 -0.92 -24.59 -7.01
N GLN A 97 -1.70 -24.34 -8.05
CA GLN A 97 -3.04 -24.88 -8.19
C GLN A 97 -2.85 -26.40 -8.16
N PRO A 98 -3.52 -27.15 -7.27
CA PRO A 98 -3.50 -28.60 -7.39
C PRO A 98 -3.94 -28.92 -8.83
N PRO A 99 -3.31 -29.91 -9.50
CA PRO A 99 -3.67 -30.23 -10.87
C PRO A 99 -5.18 -30.42 -10.92
N SER A 100 -5.85 -29.68 -11.81
CA SER A 100 -7.25 -29.94 -12.12
C SER A 100 -7.30 -31.40 -12.51
N ALA A 101 -7.85 -32.25 -11.63
CA ALA A 101 -8.04 -33.65 -11.94
C ALA A 101 -8.83 -33.67 -13.25
N GLY A 102 -8.22 -34.25 -14.28
CA GLY A 102 -8.90 -34.50 -15.53
C GLY A 102 -10.17 -35.28 -15.22
N GLY A 103 -11.31 -34.69 -15.55
CA GLY A 103 -12.56 -35.39 -15.73
C GLY A 103 -12.83 -35.43 -17.23
N GLU A 104 -12.13 -36.31 -17.94
CA GLU A 104 -12.67 -36.86 -19.18
C GLU A 104 -13.85 -37.75 -18.78
N GLN A 105 -15.07 -37.38 -19.16
CA GLN A 105 -16.15 -38.28 -19.54
C GLN A 105 -17.02 -37.58 -20.59
#